data_AF-A0A3N6NLR9-F1
#
_entry.id   AF-A0A3N6NLR9-F1
#
_cell.length_a   1.000
_cell.length_b   1.000
_cell.length_c   1.000
_cell.angle_alpha   90.00
_cell.angle_beta   90.00
_cell.angle_gamma   90.00
#
_symmetry.space_group_name_H-M   'P 1'
#
loop_
_entity.id
_entity.type
_entity.pdbx_description
1 polymer ?
#
loop_
_entity_poly.entity_id
_entity_poly.type
_entity_poly.pdbx_seq_one_letter_code
_entity_poly.pdbx_strand_id
1 'polypeptide(L)'
;MGSVLYFAFYSYYLYTQGQVNEIKRSRKQIDLQLRALKDQLSPHYLFNNLNTISSLLYKDKSLAEAYIRKLAGSYQYTLETYDKSLVSLREEMDFVKAYDYMLKTRFRDQIEIKYSVPNHRWMHRSLR
;
A
#
# COMPACT_ATOMS: atom_id res chain seq x y z
N MET A 1 -17.50 52.69 -18.89
CA MET A 1 -17.12 52.47 -17.48
C MET A 1 -17.81 51.26 -16.87
N GLY A 2 -19.15 51.15 -16.89
CA GLY A 2 -19.88 50.01 -16.30
C GLY A 2 -19.54 48.64 -16.89
N SER A 3 -19.28 48.57 -18.21
CA SER A 3 -18.85 47.34 -18.89
C SER A 3 -17.47 46.84 -18.42
N VAL A 4 -16.54 47.76 -18.16
CA VAL A 4 -15.18 47.43 -17.66
C VAL A 4 -15.24 46.92 -16.23
N LEU A 5 -16.05 47.56 -15.38
CA LEU A 5 -16.28 47.10 -14.01
C LEU A 5 -16.96 45.73 -13.99
N TYR A 6 -18.00 45.54 -14.80
CA TYR A 6 -18.66 44.24 -14.95
C TYR A 6 -17.67 43.15 -15.40
N PHE A 7 -16.85 43.45 -16.42
CA PHE A 7 -15.83 42.52 -16.90
C PHE A 7 -14.81 42.18 -15.80
N ALA A 8 -14.34 43.18 -15.03
CA ALA A 8 -13.41 42.96 -13.92
C ALA A 8 -14.02 42.08 -12.80
N PHE A 9 -15.27 42.35 -12.40
CA PHE A 9 -15.99 41.53 -11.41
C PHE A 9 -16.22 40.11 -11.93
N TYR A 10 -16.63 39.97 -13.19
CA TYR A 10 -16.86 38.68 -13.82
C TYR A 10 -15.56 37.87 -13.96
N SER A 11 -14.47 38.50 -14.38
CA SER A 11 -13.15 37.86 -14.46
C SER A 11 -12.63 37.45 -13.09
N TYR A 12 -12.84 38.28 -12.07
CA TYR A 12 -12.47 37.97 -10.68
C TYR A 12 -13.27 36.78 -10.13
N TYR A 13 -14.58 36.74 -10.43
CA TYR A 13 -15.45 35.63 -10.08
C TYR A 13 -14.98 34.32 -10.74
N LEU A 14 -14.71 34.34 -12.06
CA LEU A 14 -14.21 33.18 -12.79
C LEU A 14 -12.84 32.70 -12.26
N TYR A 15 -11.93 33.62 -11.99
CA TYR A 15 -10.62 33.31 -11.39
C TYR A 15 -10.77 32.59 -10.04
N THR A 16 -11.63 33.12 -9.17
CA THR A 16 -11.89 32.53 -7.85
C THR A 16 -12.49 31.13 -7.96
N GLN A 17 -13.43 30.92 -8.89
CA GLN A 17 -14.00 29.59 -9.16
C GLN A 17 -12.97 28.61 -9.71
N GLY A 18 -12.03 29.07 -10.54
CA GLY A 18 -10.89 28.29 -11.01
C GLY A 18 -10.07 27.73 -9.85
N GLN A 19 -9.64 28.60 -8.93
CA GLN A 19 -8.86 28.21 -7.74
C GLN A 19 -9.60 27.21 -6.84
N VAL A 20 -10.90 27.45 -6.59
CA VAL A 20 -11.72 26.54 -5.77
C VAL A 20 -11.85 25.16 -6.45
N ASN A 21 -12.03 25.14 -7.76
CA ASN A 21 -12.14 23.89 -8.52
C ASN A 21 -10.82 23.13 -8.56
N GLU A 22 -9.69 23.82 -8.65
CA GLU A 22 -8.36 23.22 -8.57
C GLU A 22 -8.12 22.55 -7.21
N ILE A 23 -8.40 23.28 -6.12
CA ILE A 23 -8.30 22.73 -4.75
C ILE A 23 -9.23 21.52 -4.60
N LYS A 24 -10.47 21.58 -5.10
CA LYS A 24 -11.40 20.44 -5.08
C LYS A 24 -10.89 19.24 -5.86
N ARG A 25 -10.29 19.45 -7.04
CA ARG A 25 -9.71 18.38 -7.86
C ARG A 25 -8.53 17.72 -7.14
N SER A 26 -7.62 18.52 -6.59
CA SER A 26 -6.48 18.04 -5.80
C SER A 26 -6.94 17.22 -4.59
N ARG A 27 -7.90 17.72 -3.80
CA ARG A 27 -8.50 16.97 -2.68
C ARG A 27 -9.13 15.66 -3.13
N LYS A 28 -9.91 15.67 -4.22
CA LYS A 28 -10.53 14.46 -4.76
C LYS A 28 -9.47 13.44 -5.21
N GLN A 29 -8.37 13.90 -5.78
CA GLN A 29 -7.24 13.04 -6.17
C GLN A 29 -6.58 12.41 -4.94
N ILE A 30 -6.29 13.20 -3.90
CA ILE A 30 -5.75 12.70 -2.62
C ILE A 30 -6.71 11.69 -1.98
N ASP A 31 -8.02 11.95 -1.97
CA ASP A 31 -9.03 11.02 -1.44
C ASP A 31 -9.12 9.71 -2.22
N LEU A 32 -8.90 9.75 -3.53
CA LEU A 32 -8.85 8.57 -4.39
C LEU A 32 -7.58 7.76 -4.15
N GLN A 33 -6.43 8.43 -4.05
CA GLN A 33 -5.15 7.79 -3.69
C GLN A 33 -5.24 7.14 -2.31
N LEU A 34 -5.80 7.84 -1.32
CA LEU A 34 -6.02 7.32 0.02
C LEU A 34 -6.96 6.11 0.02
N ARG A 35 -8.05 6.14 -0.77
CA ARG A 35 -8.95 5.00 -0.92
C ARG A 35 -8.26 3.81 -1.57
N ALA A 36 -7.52 4.03 -2.66
CA ALA A 36 -6.76 2.97 -3.32
C ALA A 36 -5.72 2.34 -2.37
N LEU A 37 -5.02 3.16 -1.59
CA LEU A 37 -4.13 2.69 -0.53
C LEU A 37 -4.90 1.86 0.51
N LYS A 38 -6.03 2.35 1.03
CA LYS A 38 -6.86 1.62 2.00
C LYS A 38 -7.37 0.27 1.47
N ASP A 39 -7.78 0.23 0.21
CA ASP A 39 -8.28 -1.00 -0.42
C ASP A 39 -7.17 -2.04 -0.58
N GLN A 40 -5.95 -1.62 -0.93
CA GLN A 40 -4.78 -2.51 -0.97
C GLN A 40 -4.37 -3.04 0.41
N LEU A 41 -4.62 -2.27 1.47
CA LEU A 41 -4.35 -2.69 2.85
C LEU A 41 -5.43 -3.62 3.42
N SER A 42 -6.52 -3.85 2.66
CA SER A 42 -7.74 -4.63 2.98
C SER A 42 -8.08 -4.64 4.47
N PRO A 43 -9.10 -3.91 4.93
CA PRO A 43 -9.48 -3.90 6.36
C PRO A 43 -9.62 -5.31 6.94
N HIS A 44 -10.14 -6.25 6.15
CA HIS A 44 -10.24 -7.66 6.52
C HIS A 44 -8.88 -8.35 6.71
N TYR A 45 -7.88 -8.04 5.89
CA TYR A 45 -6.51 -8.49 6.09
C TYR A 45 -5.95 -7.95 7.42
N LEU A 46 -6.10 -6.65 7.69
CA LEU A 46 -5.64 -6.04 8.94
C LEU A 46 -6.29 -6.72 10.17
N PHE A 47 -7.62 -6.85 10.20
CA PHE A 47 -8.32 -7.49 11.31
C PHE A 47 -7.91 -8.95 11.52
N ASN A 48 -7.70 -9.70 10.44
CA ASN A 48 -7.22 -11.08 10.54
C ASN A 48 -5.82 -11.18 11.15
N ASN A 49 -4.93 -10.28 10.79
CA ASN A 49 -3.59 -10.22 11.38
C ASN A 49 -3.65 -9.86 12.87
N LEU A 50 -4.49 -8.90 13.26
CA LEU A 50 -4.70 -8.54 14.67
C LEU A 50 -5.28 -9.70 15.49
N ASN A 51 -6.26 -10.44 14.94
CA ASN A 51 -6.80 -11.64 15.58
C ASN A 51 -5.73 -12.73 15.74
N THR A 52 -4.89 -12.93 14.72
CA THR A 52 -3.78 -13.88 14.77
C THR A 52 -2.80 -13.48 15.87
N ILE A 53 -2.37 -12.22 15.90
CA ILE A 53 -1.48 -11.67 16.95
C ILE A 53 -2.09 -11.85 18.34
N SER A 54 -3.36 -11.51 18.52
CA SER A 54 -4.07 -11.70 19.79
C SER A 54 -4.00 -13.17 20.24
N SER A 55 -4.27 -14.11 19.33
CA SER A 55 -4.17 -15.55 19.64
C SER A 55 -2.74 -16.02 19.95
N LEU A 56 -1.73 -15.40 19.33
CA LEU A 56 -0.32 -15.72 19.54
C LEU A 56 0.20 -15.17 20.86
N LEU A 57 -0.22 -13.97 21.28
CA LEU A 57 0.20 -13.38 22.56
C LEU A 57 -0.10 -14.29 23.76
N TYR A 58 -1.19 -15.06 23.71
CA TYR A 58 -1.54 -16.04 24.75
C TYR A 58 -0.82 -17.38 24.62
N LYS A 59 -0.34 -17.74 23.43
CA LYS A 59 0.30 -19.04 23.16
C LYS A 59 1.83 -18.97 23.22
N ASP A 60 2.40 -18.02 22.51
CA ASP A 60 3.84 -17.81 22.37
C ASP A 60 4.12 -16.35 21.99
N LYS A 61 4.68 -15.61 22.95
CA LYS A 61 5.03 -14.19 22.78
C LYS A 61 6.16 -13.97 21.77
N SER A 62 7.11 -14.90 21.67
CA SER A 62 8.21 -14.82 20.70
C SER A 62 7.68 -14.97 19.28
N LEU A 63 6.73 -15.89 19.09
CA LEU A 63 6.09 -16.10 17.80
C LEU A 63 5.18 -14.92 17.42
N ALA A 64 4.48 -14.33 18.40
CA ALA A 64 3.73 -13.09 18.19
C ALA A 64 4.65 -11.93 17.75
N GLU A 65 5.79 -11.76 18.40
CA GLU A 65 6.76 -10.72 18.04
C GLU A 65 7.33 -10.92 16.62
N ALA A 66 7.71 -12.15 16.27
CA ALA A 66 8.16 -12.48 14.92
C ALA A 66 7.08 -12.21 13.87
N TYR A 67 5.83 -12.57 14.16
CA TYR A 67 4.68 -12.31 13.29
C TYR A 67 4.46 -10.80 13.08
N ILE A 68 4.52 -10.00 14.15
CA ILE A 68 4.38 -8.53 14.08
C ILE A 68 5.48 -7.93 13.19
N ARG A 69 6.73 -8.38 13.30
CA ARG A 69 7.81 -7.88 12.43
C ARG A 69 7.58 -8.23 10.96
N LYS A 70 7.12 -9.44 10.67
CA LYS A 70 6.81 -9.87 9.28
C LYS A 70 5.61 -9.13 8.71
N LEU A 71 4.58 -8.89 9.53
CA LEU A 71 3.44 -8.05 9.19
C LEU A 71 3.90 -6.63 8.83
N ALA A 72 4.69 -5.98 9.70
CA ALA A 72 5.21 -4.65 9.46
C ALA A 72 6.03 -4.56 8.16
N GLY A 73 6.90 -5.54 7.91
CA GLY A 73 7.66 -5.62 6.66
C GLY A 73 6.80 -5.82 5.41
N SER A 74 5.75 -6.65 5.49
CA SER A 74 4.78 -6.83 4.40
C SER A 74 4.04 -5.52 4.10
N TYR A 75 3.59 -4.81 5.12
CA TYR A 75 2.95 -3.50 4.98
C TYR A 75 3.90 -2.45 4.39
N GLN A 76 5.13 -2.37 4.89
CA GLN A 76 6.15 -1.45 4.38
C GLN A 76 6.43 -1.71 2.90
N TYR A 77 6.61 -2.98 2.50
CA TYR A 77 6.80 -3.35 1.10
C TYR A 77 5.63 -2.92 0.21
N THR A 78 4.38 -3.19 0.63
CA THR A 78 3.19 -2.79 -0.14
C THR A 78 3.14 -1.28 -0.34
N LEU A 79 3.47 -0.50 0.69
CA LEU A 79 3.50 0.96 0.61
C LEU A 79 4.66 1.49 -0.25
N GLU A 80 5.86 0.92 -0.11
CA GLU A 80 7.04 1.33 -0.88
C GLU A 80 6.96 0.95 -2.36
N THR A 81 6.20 -0.09 -2.67
CA THR A 81 6.03 -0.60 -4.04
C THR A 81 4.82 0.03 -4.74
N TYR A 82 3.97 0.76 -4.01
CA TYR A 82 2.72 1.35 -4.52
C TYR A 82 2.92 2.20 -5.78
N ASP A 83 3.89 3.10 -5.77
CA ASP A 83 4.20 4.01 -6.88
C ASP A 83 5.38 3.54 -7.75
N LYS A 84 5.94 2.36 -7.46
CA LYS A 84 7.03 1.80 -8.27
C LYS A 84 6.45 1.04 -9.45
N SER A 85 6.93 1.37 -10.66
CA SER A 85 6.54 0.66 -11.88
C SER A 85 7.13 -0.75 -11.97
N LEU A 86 8.29 -0.98 -11.34
CA LEU A 86 9.00 -2.25 -11.30
C LEU A 86 9.77 -2.41 -9.97
N VAL A 87 9.89 -3.65 -9.50
CA VAL A 87 10.75 -4.07 -8.37
C VAL A 87 11.62 -5.25 -8.80
N SER A 88 12.70 -5.49 -8.07
CA SER A 88 13.53 -6.66 -8.34
C SER A 88 12.82 -7.95 -7.91
N LEU A 89 13.08 -9.03 -8.65
CA LEU A 89 12.57 -10.37 -8.28
C LEU A 89 13.03 -10.78 -6.87
N ARG A 90 14.18 -10.29 -6.40
CA ARG A 90 14.66 -10.54 -5.03
C ARG A 90 13.72 -9.93 -4.00
N GLU A 91 13.39 -8.65 -4.15
CA GLU A 91 12.49 -7.94 -3.24
C GLU A 91 11.10 -8.59 -3.22
N GLU A 92 10.59 -8.96 -4.39
CA GLU A 92 9.31 -9.66 -4.51
C GLU A 92 9.35 -11.03 -3.81
N MET A 93 10.42 -11.80 -4.02
CA MET A 93 10.58 -13.10 -3.35
C MET A 93 10.74 -12.99 -1.83
N ASP A 94 11.37 -11.93 -1.32
CA ASP A 94 11.50 -11.69 0.11
C ASP A 94 10.14 -11.34 0.74
N PHE A 95 9.32 -10.54 0.05
CA PHE A 95 7.94 -10.28 0.43
C PHE A 95 7.10 -11.56 0.44
N VAL A 96 7.14 -12.35 -0.63
CA VAL A 96 6.37 -13.61 -0.75
C VAL A 96 6.72 -14.57 0.37
N LYS A 97 8.00 -14.73 0.73
CA LYS A 97 8.42 -15.59 1.85
C LYS A 97 7.93 -15.07 3.19
N ALA A 98 7.94 -13.76 3.40
CA ALA A 98 7.38 -13.16 4.62
C ALA A 98 5.87 -13.43 4.72
N TYR A 99 5.15 -13.33 3.61
CA TYR A 99 3.72 -13.61 3.53
C TYR A 99 3.39 -15.10 3.74
N ASP A 100 4.17 -16.02 3.14
CA ASP A 100 4.09 -17.46 3.38
C ASP A 100 4.26 -17.81 4.86
N TYR A 101 5.25 -17.21 5.53
CA TYR A 101 5.43 -17.38 6.97
C TYR A 101 4.16 -17.00 7.76
N MET A 102 3.53 -15.88 7.38
CA MET A 102 2.30 -15.42 8.03
C MET A 102 1.12 -16.35 7.75
N LEU A 103 0.98 -16.86 6.52
CA LEU A 103 -0.04 -17.84 6.15
C LEU A 103 0.16 -19.16 6.90
N LYS A 104 1.38 -19.71 6.94
CA LYS A 104 1.70 -20.92 7.70
C LYS A 104 1.48 -20.73 9.20
N THR A 105 1.77 -19.56 9.74
CA THR A 105 1.47 -19.28 11.16
C THR A 105 -0.04 -19.33 11.44
N ARG A 106 -0.85 -18.80 10.51
CA ARG A 106 -2.32 -18.74 10.64
C ARG A 106 -2.99 -20.09 10.39
N PHE A 107 -2.60 -20.78 9.34
CA PHE A 107 -3.27 -21.99 8.83
C PHE A 107 -2.51 -23.28 9.17
N ARG A 108 -1.32 -23.17 9.77
CA ARG A 108 -0.45 -24.29 10.15
C ARG A 108 -0.22 -25.21 8.96
N ASP A 109 -0.49 -26.49 9.12
CA ASP A 109 -0.25 -27.54 8.12
C ASP A 109 -1.31 -27.58 7.01
N GLN A 110 -2.28 -26.66 7.02
CA GLN A 110 -3.34 -26.61 5.99
C GLN A 110 -2.91 -25.89 4.71
N ILE A 111 -1.70 -25.30 4.67
CA ILE A 111 -1.18 -24.59 3.49
C ILE A 111 0.26 -25.01 3.22
N GLU A 112 0.50 -25.47 1.98
CA GLU A 112 1.84 -25.71 1.44
C GLU A 112 2.07 -24.80 0.23
N ILE A 113 3.10 -23.96 0.30
CA ILE A 113 3.50 -23.07 -0.80
C ILE A 113 4.82 -23.57 -1.37
N LYS A 114 4.84 -23.85 -2.68
CA LYS A 114 6.03 -24.27 -3.44
C LYS A 114 6.49 -23.16 -4.36
N TYR A 115 7.78 -22.83 -4.27
CA TYR A 115 8.41 -21.83 -5.13
C TYR A 115 9.09 -22.53 -6.31
N SER A 116 8.68 -22.18 -7.53
CA SER A 116 9.39 -22.58 -8.75
C SER A 116 9.88 -21.32 -9.44
N VAL A 117 11.11 -20.91 -9.12
CA VAL A 117 11.74 -19.74 -9.71
C VAL A 117 12.80 -20.23 -10.71
N PRO A 118 12.69 -19.87 -12.00
CA PRO A 118 13.70 -20.23 -12.98
C PRO A 118 15.07 -19.70 -12.57
N ASN A 119 16.09 -20.56 -12.56
CA ASN A 119 17.50 -20.19 -12.38
C ASN A 119 17.99 -19.42 -13.63
N HIS A 120 17.56 -18.18 -13.78
CA HIS A 120 18.00 -17.32 -14.87
C HIS A 120 18.97 -16.28 -14.30
N ARG A 121 20.17 -16.28 -14.88
CA ARG A 121 21.41 -15.59 -14.48
C ARG A 121 21.36 -14.06 -14.63
N TRP A 122 20.22 -13.41 -14.39
CA TRP A 122 19.97 -11.99 -14.67
C TRP A 122 20.02 -11.08 -13.42
N MET A 123 20.59 -11.55 -12.32
CA MET A 123 20.68 -10.80 -11.05
C MET A 123 21.56 -9.53 -11.08
N HIS A 124 22.12 -9.14 -12.24
CA HIS A 124 22.91 -7.93 -12.41
C HIS A 124 22.28 -6.96 -13.41
N ARG A 125 21.07 -6.49 -13.12
CA ARG A 125 20.70 -5.14 -13.58
C ARG A 125 20.12 -4.39 -12.39
N SER A 126 21.02 -3.68 -11.71
CA SER A 126 20.68 -2.51 -10.92
C SER A 126 19.86 -1.57 -11.81
N LEU A 127 18.56 -1.52 -11.58
CA LEU A 127 17.70 -0.51 -12.19
C LEU A 127 17.98 0.79 -11.42
N ARG A 128 18.70 1.70 -12.08
CA ARG A 128 18.70 3.14 -11.76
C ARG A 128 17.39 3.75 -12.24
#